data_AF-A0A2S5E4X5-F1
#
_entry.id   AF-A0A2S5E4X5-F1
#
_cell.length_a   1.000
_cell.length_b   1.000
_cell.length_c   1.000
_cell.angle_alpha   90.00
_cell.angle_beta   90.00
_cell.angle_gamma   90.00
#
_symmetry.space_group_name_H-M   'P 1'
#
loop_
_entity.id
_entity.type
_entity.pdbx_description
1 polymer ?
#
loop_
_entity_poly.entity_id
_entity_poly.type
_entity_poly.pdbx_seq_one_letter_code
_entity_poly.pdbx_strand_id
1 'polypeptide(L)'
;MNPLIRTIAVAAAFAAPLAAQAQTSQPLTRAEVHAEVVALRKAGFQPSDWFYPASIQAAKAKIARQQGAPRAAGAGDGNRGTYSTGQ
;
A
#
# COMPACT_ATOMS: atom_id res chain seq x y z
N MET A 1 20.03 44.94 -1.19
CA MET A 1 19.09 43.80 -1.23
C MET A 1 18.09 43.99 -0.12
N ASN A 2 16.79 44.13 -0.43
CA ASN A 2 15.80 44.57 0.56
C ASN A 2 15.54 43.47 1.60
N PRO A 3 15.78 43.74 2.91
CA PRO A 3 15.70 42.72 3.96
C PRO A 3 14.29 42.13 4.12
N LEU A 4 13.27 42.85 3.62
CA LEU A 4 11.88 42.43 3.59
C LEU A 4 11.61 41.19 2.73
N ILE A 5 12.36 40.99 1.65
CA ILE A 5 12.14 39.85 0.73
C ILE A 5 12.65 38.55 1.38
N ARG A 6 13.72 38.65 2.17
CA ARG A 6 14.34 37.49 2.85
C ARG A 6 13.51 37.02 4.04
N THR A 7 12.85 37.93 4.76
CA THR A 7 11.95 37.56 5.87
C THR A 7 10.67 36.89 5.38
N ILE A 8 10.10 37.33 4.25
CA ILE A 8 8.91 36.70 3.65
C ILE A 8 9.22 35.28 3.17
N ALA A 9 10.39 35.06 2.55
CA ALA A 9 10.81 33.73 2.08
C ALA A 9 11.01 32.72 3.22
N VAL A 10 11.53 33.16 4.37
CA VAL A 10 11.72 32.29 5.55
C VAL A 10 10.39 32.02 6.26
N ALA A 11 9.48 33.00 6.32
CA ALA A 11 8.13 32.80 6.88
C ALA A 11 7.29 31.80 6.06
N ALA A 12 7.41 31.84 4.72
CA ALA A 12 6.73 30.90 3.83
C ALA A 12 7.23 29.45 3.96
N ALA A 13 8.50 29.25 4.34
CA ALA A 13 9.05 27.91 4.60
C ALA A 13 8.58 27.29 5.94
N PHE A 14 8.07 28.11 6.86
CA PHE A 14 7.47 27.67 8.14
C PHE A 14 5.94 27.48 8.08
N ALA A 15 5.29 27.84 6.97
CA ALA A 15 4.06 27.20 6.55
C ALA A 15 4.39 25.79 6.00
N ALA A 16 5.15 25.02 6.78
CA ALA A 16 5.22 23.59 6.59
C ALA A 16 3.79 23.08 6.49
N PRO A 17 3.47 22.15 5.58
CA PRO A 17 2.29 21.35 5.75
C PRO A 17 2.41 20.65 7.11
N LEU A 18 1.79 21.23 8.13
CA LEU A 18 1.36 20.55 9.34
C LEU A 18 0.22 19.56 9.02
N ALA A 19 0.15 19.07 7.78
CA ALA A 19 -0.30 17.71 7.52
C ALA A 19 0.76 16.77 8.10
N ALA A 20 0.98 16.85 9.41
CA ALA A 20 1.27 15.67 10.19
C ALA A 20 0.27 14.65 9.71
N GLN A 21 0.78 13.58 9.14
CA GLN A 21 0.02 12.40 8.81
C GLN A 21 -0.44 11.75 10.12
N ALA A 22 -1.29 12.44 10.87
CA ALA A 22 -2.51 11.85 11.37
C ALA A 22 -3.47 11.65 10.18
N GLN A 23 -2.95 11.11 9.06
CA GLN A 23 -3.73 10.39 8.08
C GLN A 23 -4.22 9.18 8.85
N THR A 24 -5.24 9.40 9.68
CA THR A 24 -6.25 8.40 9.97
C THR A 24 -6.60 7.90 8.59
N SER A 25 -6.02 6.77 8.18
CA SER A 25 -6.44 6.03 7.00
C SER A 25 -7.95 6.06 7.08
N GLN A 26 -8.59 6.86 6.21
CA GLN A 26 -10.03 7.08 6.30
C GLN A 26 -10.64 5.69 6.44
N PRO A 27 -11.39 5.42 7.52
CA PRO A 27 -11.87 4.08 7.78
C PRO A 27 -12.62 3.65 6.53
N LEU A 28 -12.18 2.53 5.93
CA LEU A 28 -12.87 2.00 4.74
C LEU A 28 -14.35 1.89 5.08
N THR A 29 -15.19 2.29 4.13
CA THR A 29 -16.61 2.12 4.30
C THR A 29 -16.91 0.62 4.42
N ARG A 30 -17.93 0.27 5.21
CA ARG A 30 -18.35 -1.13 5.35
C ARG A 30 -18.66 -1.78 3.99
N ALA A 31 -19.15 -0.97 3.05
CA ALA A 31 -19.40 -1.38 1.68
C ALA A 31 -18.11 -1.77 0.95
N GLU A 32 -17.05 -0.98 1.07
CA GLU A 32 -15.74 -1.26 0.45
C GLU A 32 -15.10 -2.52 1.02
N VAL A 33 -15.08 -2.69 2.35
CA VAL A 33 -14.53 -3.91 2.97
C VAL A 33 -15.29 -5.15 2.50
N HIS A 34 -16.62 -5.07 2.44
CA HIS A 34 -17.43 -6.18 1.94
C HIS A 34 -17.13 -6.48 0.46
N ALA A 35 -16.98 -5.45 -0.37
CA ALA A 35 -16.62 -5.61 -1.77
C ALA A 35 -15.25 -6.28 -1.94
N GLU A 36 -14.25 -5.89 -1.14
CA GLU A 36 -12.91 -6.51 -1.14
C GLU A 36 -12.98 -7.98 -0.74
N VAL A 37 -13.70 -8.32 0.34
CA VAL A 37 -13.86 -9.71 0.79
C VAL A 37 -14.57 -10.56 -0.27
N VAL A 38 -15.59 -10.01 -0.95
CA VAL A 38 -16.25 -10.70 -2.06
C VAL A 38 -15.28 -10.93 -3.22
N ALA A 39 -14.48 -9.94 -3.60
CA ALA A 39 -13.48 -10.08 -4.66
C ALA A 39 -12.41 -11.13 -4.31
N LEU A 40 -11.92 -11.13 -3.08
CA LEU A 40 -10.96 -12.14 -2.57
C LEU A 40 -11.54 -13.55 -2.63
N ARG A 41 -12.79 -13.75 -2.17
CA ARG A 41 -13.47 -15.05 -2.27
C ARG A 41 -13.64 -15.49 -3.72
N LYS A 42 -14.02 -14.59 -4.64
CA LYS A 42 -14.09 -14.87 -6.08
C LYS A 42 -12.73 -15.26 -6.68
N ALA A 43 -11.62 -14.72 -6.15
CA ALA A 43 -10.26 -15.09 -6.55
C ALA A 43 -9.76 -16.42 -5.93
N GLY A 44 -10.60 -17.08 -5.12
CA GLY A 44 -10.32 -18.35 -4.47
C GLY A 44 -9.66 -18.23 -3.09
N PHE A 45 -9.71 -17.06 -2.44
CA PHE A 45 -9.22 -16.89 -1.08
C PHE A 45 -10.14 -17.57 -0.06
N GLN A 46 -9.57 -18.34 0.86
CA GLN A 46 -10.23 -18.94 2.00
C GLN A 46 -9.56 -18.45 3.30
N PRO A 47 -10.30 -17.84 4.25
CA PRO A 47 -9.71 -17.34 5.50
C PRO A 47 -9.13 -18.42 6.41
N SER A 48 -9.66 -19.64 6.34
CA SER A 48 -9.21 -20.80 7.13
C SER A 48 -8.06 -21.57 6.47
N ASP A 49 -7.47 -21.04 5.41
CA ASP A 49 -6.38 -21.68 4.68
C ASP A 49 -5.07 -21.65 5.48
N TRP A 50 -4.41 -22.80 5.60
CA TRP A 50 -3.15 -22.95 6.33
C TRP A 50 -2.00 -22.16 5.71
N PHE A 51 -2.05 -21.86 4.42
CA PHE A 51 -1.04 -21.10 3.69
C PHE A 51 -1.20 -19.59 3.86
N TYR A 52 -1.87 -19.12 4.91
CA TYR A 52 -1.87 -17.71 5.27
C TYR A 52 -0.45 -17.27 5.70
N PRO A 53 0.11 -16.16 5.17
CA PRO A 53 -0.52 -15.15 4.32
C PRO A 53 -0.32 -15.31 2.80
N ALA A 54 0.34 -16.37 2.32
CA ALA A 54 0.58 -16.57 0.89
C ALA A 54 -0.73 -16.69 0.07
N SER A 55 -1.75 -17.33 0.62
CA SER A 55 -3.07 -17.50 -0.01
C SER A 55 -3.77 -16.17 -0.32
N ILE A 56 -3.70 -15.20 0.60
CA ILE A 56 -4.30 -13.86 0.39
C ILE A 56 -3.51 -13.05 -0.65
N GLN A 57 -2.18 -13.18 -0.69
CA GLN A 57 -1.34 -12.49 -1.68
C GLN A 57 -1.60 -13.02 -3.10
N ALA A 58 -1.71 -14.34 -3.25
CA ALA A 58 -2.05 -14.97 -4.53
C ALA A 58 -3.42 -14.51 -5.04
N ALA A 59 -4.42 -14.41 -4.15
CA ALA A 59 -5.74 -13.89 -4.49
C ALA A 59 -5.69 -12.41 -4.93
N LYS A 60 -4.95 -11.55 -4.20
CA LYS A 60 -4.75 -10.14 -4.57
C LYS A 60 -4.06 -10.00 -5.94
N ALA A 61 -3.06 -10.84 -6.23
CA ALA A 61 -2.39 -10.84 -7.53
C ALA A 61 -3.34 -11.21 -8.68
N LYS A 62 -4.26 -12.17 -8.48
CA LYS A 62 -5.29 -12.51 -9.46
C LYS A 62 -6.25 -11.33 -9.70
N ILE A 63 -6.70 -10.66 -8.63
CA ILE A 63 -7.56 -9.48 -8.72
C ILE A 63 -6.88 -8.35 -9.49
N ALA A 64 -5.61 -8.06 -9.19
CA ALA A 64 -4.85 -7.02 -9.90
C ALA A 64 -4.73 -7.30 -11.40
N ARG A 65 -4.52 -8.56 -11.80
CA ARG A 65 -4.52 -8.98 -13.21
C ARG A 65 -5.89 -8.80 -13.87
N GLN A 66 -6.99 -9.06 -13.16
CA GLN A 66 -8.36 -8.89 -13.67
C GLN A 66 -8.74 -7.41 -13.81
N GLN A 67 -8.25 -6.54 -12.95
CA GLN A 67 -8.54 -5.10 -12.96
C GLN A 67 -7.66 -4.31 -13.94
N GLY A 68 -6.77 -4.98 -14.69
CA GLY A 68 -5.84 -4.31 -15.60
C GLY A 68 -4.89 -3.34 -14.89
N ALA A 69 -4.72 -3.49 -13.58
CA ALA A 69 -3.87 -2.58 -12.80
C ALA A 69 -2.41 -2.74 -13.25
N PRO A 70 -1.69 -1.63 -13.55
CA PRO A 70 -0.25 -1.72 -13.75
C PRO A 70 0.35 -2.36 -12.50
N ARG A 71 1.23 -3.35 -12.69
CA ARG A 71 1.99 -4.02 -11.62
C ARG A 71 2.38 -2.97 -10.57
N ALA A 72 1.81 -3.08 -9.36
CA ALA A 72 2.37 -2.39 -8.21
C ALA A 72 3.78 -2.95 -8.01
N ALA A 73 4.77 -2.26 -8.58
CA ALA A 73 6.18 -2.43 -8.27
C ALA A 73 6.35 -1.99 -6.81
N GLY A 74 6.11 -2.91 -5.89
CA GLY A 74 6.05 -2.62 -4.46
C GLY A 74 5.61 -3.80 -3.60
N ALA A 75 5.55 -5.02 -4.14
CA ALA A 75 5.67 -6.21 -3.31
C ALA A 75 7.16 -6.32 -2.96
N GLY A 76 7.49 -5.96 -1.73
CA GLY A 76 8.85 -5.69 -1.30
C GLY A 76 9.87 -6.74 -1.70
N ASP A 77 11.06 -6.27 -2.06
CA ASP A 77 12.32 -6.98 -1.88
C ASP A 77 12.50 -7.29 -0.39
N GLY A 78 11.71 -8.23 0.11
CA GLY A 78 11.81 -8.83 1.43
C GLY A 78 12.47 -10.18 1.27
N ASN A 79 13.79 -10.19 1.36
CA ASN A 79 14.59 -11.36 1.70
C ASN A 79 14.41 -12.58 0.77
N ARG A 80 14.98 -12.49 -0.44
CA ARG A 80 15.32 -13.68 -1.24
C ARG A 80 16.50 -14.37 -0.53
N GLY A 81 16.21 -15.12 0.52
CA GLY A 81 17.16 -16.03 1.15
C GLY A 81 17.59 -17.06 0.12
N THR A 82 18.72 -16.82 -0.53
CA THR A 82 19.39 -17.77 -1.40
C THR A 82 19.94 -18.90 -0.54
N TYR A 83 19.15 -19.94 -0.29
CA TYR A 83 19.74 -21.24 -0.01
C TYR A 83 20.13 -21.85 -1.36
N SER A 84 21.37 -21.58 -1.75
CA SER A 84 22.06 -22.41 -2.72
C SER A 84 22.30 -23.76 -2.06
N THR A 85 21.37 -24.70 -2.23
CA THR A 85 21.57 -26.11 -1.89
C THR A 85 21.92 -26.86 -3.17
N GLY A 86 23.21 -27.18 -3.32
CA GLY A 86 23.78 -28.33 -4.02
C GLY A 86 23.37 -28.61 -5.47
N GLN A 87 24.27 -28.34 -6.41
CA GLN A 87 24.99 -29.40 -7.14
C GLN A 87 26.41 -28.93 -7.46
#